data_AF-Q95KT3-F1
#
_entry.id   AF-Q95KT3-F1
#
_cell.length_a   1.000
_cell.length_b   1.000
_cell.length_c   1.000
_cell.angle_alpha   90.00
_cell.angle_beta   90.00
_cell.angle_gamma   90.00
#
_symmetry.space_group_name_H-M   'P 1'
#
loop_
_entity.id
_entity.type
_entity.pdbx_description
1 polymer ?
#
loop_
_entity_poly.entity_id
_entity_poly.type
_entity_poly.pdbx_seq_one_letter_code
_entity_poly.pdbx_strand_id
1 'polypeptide(L)'
;TANSPLHKEFNAAVREAGRSRAHYLHHFSFKTLHFLLTEALQLLGRGQRPPRCHQVFRGVHGLHFRPAGPGATVRLGGFASASLKNVAAQQFGEDTFFGIWT
;
A
#
# COMPACT_ATOMS: atom_id res chain seq x y z
N THR A 1 16.01 17.39 -10.84
CA THR A 1 15.67 16.12 -10.17
C THR A 1 14.25 16.23 -9.64
N ALA A 2 13.40 15.22 -9.86
CA ALA A 2 12.00 15.30 -9.44
C ALA A 2 11.91 15.44 -7.92
N ASN A 3 11.27 16.51 -7.46
CA ASN A 3 11.22 16.93 -6.04
C ASN A 3 10.12 16.18 -5.26
N SER A 4 9.82 14.96 -5.68
CA SER A 4 8.65 14.21 -5.25
C SER A 4 9.08 12.99 -4.42
N PRO A 5 8.41 12.69 -3.30
CA PRO A 5 8.81 11.58 -2.44
C PRO A 5 8.73 10.24 -3.19
N LEU A 6 9.81 9.45 -3.16
CA LEU A 6 9.92 8.13 -3.82
C LEU A 6 8.69 7.25 -3.61
N HIS A 7 8.16 7.17 -2.38
CA HIS A 7 7.02 6.32 -2.06
C HIS A 7 5.73 6.73 -2.80
N LYS A 8 5.58 8.01 -3.17
CA LYS A 8 4.43 8.51 -3.95
C LYS A 8 4.53 8.06 -5.40
N GLU A 9 5.68 8.28 -6.04
CA GLU A 9 5.94 7.85 -7.43
C GLU A 9 5.87 6.33 -7.56
N PHE A 10 6.53 5.63 -6.64
CA PHE A 10 6.55 4.18 -6.63
C PHE A 10 5.14 3.59 -6.51
N ASN A 11 4.34 4.02 -5.53
CA ASN A 11 2.98 3.49 -5.38
C ASN A 11 2.04 3.93 -6.51
N ALA A 12 2.26 5.09 -7.13
CA ALA A 12 1.55 5.47 -8.35
C ALA A 12 1.86 4.51 -9.50
N ALA A 13 3.15 4.23 -9.73
CA ALA A 13 3.58 3.29 -10.77
C ALA A 13 3.08 1.86 -10.50
N VAL A 14 3.10 1.39 -9.25
CA VAL A 14 2.62 0.03 -8.89
C VAL A 14 1.14 -0.15 -9.18
N ARG A 15 0.30 0.86 -8.92
CA ARG A 15 -1.14 0.80 -9.24
C ARG A 15 -1.41 0.56 -10.73
N GLU A 16 -0.50 1.02 -11.57
CA GLU A 16 -0.62 1.03 -13.03
C GLU A 16 0.11 -0.15 -13.67
N ALA A 17 1.13 -0.68 -12.98
CA ALA A 17 2.00 -1.76 -13.45
C ALA A 17 1.23 -3.02 -13.86
N GLY A 18 0.08 -3.29 -13.22
CA GLY A 18 -0.77 -4.45 -13.51
C GLY A 18 -1.70 -4.31 -14.72
N ARG A 19 -1.70 -3.16 -15.43
CA ARG A 19 -2.60 -2.92 -16.57
C ARG A 19 -2.39 -3.89 -17.73
N SER A 20 -1.14 -4.22 -18.03
CA SER A 20 -0.78 -5.24 -19.02
C SER A 20 0.69 -5.65 -18.88
N ARG A 21 1.05 -6.82 -19.42
CA ARG A 21 2.44 -7.27 -19.47
C ARG A 21 3.34 -6.28 -20.21
N ALA A 22 2.89 -5.74 -21.35
CA ALA A 22 3.65 -4.76 -22.11
C ALA A 22 3.85 -3.47 -21.31
N HIS A 23 2.83 -3.00 -20.59
CA HIS A 23 2.95 -1.83 -19.74
C HIS A 23 3.98 -2.04 -18.62
N TYR A 24 3.91 -3.20 -17.94
CA TYR A 24 4.91 -3.56 -16.93
C TYR A 24 6.35 -3.57 -17.49
N LEU A 25 6.56 -4.22 -18.65
CA LEU A 25 7.89 -4.35 -19.22
C LEU A 25 8.45 -2.99 -19.65
N HIS A 26 7.65 -2.16 -20.32
CA HIS A 26 8.14 -0.92 -20.94
C HIS A 26 8.05 0.33 -20.05
N HIS A 27 7.12 0.40 -19.09
CA HIS A 27 6.83 1.64 -18.35
C HIS A 27 7.07 1.55 -16.85
N PHE A 28 7.10 0.35 -16.27
CA PHE A 28 7.34 0.20 -14.84
C PHE A 28 8.83 0.20 -14.52
N SER A 29 9.40 1.35 -14.19
CA SER A 29 10.85 1.49 -13.92
C SER A 29 11.30 0.94 -12.56
N PHE A 30 10.37 0.65 -11.64
CA PHE A 30 10.68 0.25 -10.27
C PHE A 30 10.74 -1.28 -10.06
N LYS A 31 11.09 -2.07 -11.09
CA LYS A 31 11.10 -3.54 -11.05
C LYS A 31 11.91 -4.09 -9.88
N THR A 32 13.15 -3.66 -9.75
CA THR A 32 14.06 -4.12 -8.69
C THR A 32 13.56 -3.72 -7.31
N LEU A 33 13.12 -2.48 -7.13
CA LEU A 33 12.57 -2.01 -5.86
C LEU A 33 11.32 -2.80 -5.45
N HIS A 34 10.40 -3.03 -6.41
CA HIS A 34 9.21 -3.83 -6.19
C HIS A 34 9.55 -5.25 -5.76
N PHE A 35 10.49 -5.90 -6.45
CA PHE A 35 10.95 -7.24 -6.11
C PHE A 35 11.57 -7.29 -4.71
N LEU A 36 12.58 -6.45 -4.44
CA LEU A 36 13.30 -6.46 -3.16
C LEU A 36 12.40 -6.11 -1.97
N LEU A 37 11.51 -5.13 -2.11
CA LEU A 37 10.59 -4.75 -1.03
C LEU A 37 9.57 -5.87 -0.75
N THR A 38 9.09 -6.56 -1.79
CA THR A 38 8.21 -7.73 -1.64
C THR A 38 8.92 -8.84 -0.88
N GLU A 39 10.14 -9.20 -1.31
CA GLU A 39 10.95 -10.25 -0.65
C GLU A 39 11.24 -9.90 0.81
N ALA A 40 11.64 -8.66 1.09
CA ALA A 40 11.93 -8.20 2.45
C ALA A 40 10.73 -8.38 3.39
N LEU A 41 9.52 -8.00 2.94
CA LEU A 41 8.30 -8.17 3.74
C LEU A 41 7.94 -9.65 3.94
N GLN A 42 8.12 -10.49 2.92
CA GLN A 42 7.88 -11.93 3.05
C GLN A 42 8.83 -12.58 4.06
N LEU A 43 10.12 -12.21 4.03
CA LEU A 43 11.11 -12.71 4.98
C LEU A 43 10.78 -12.29 6.42
N LEU A 44 10.45 -11.01 6.63
CA LEU A 44 10.04 -10.50 7.95
C LEU A 44 8.76 -11.18 8.46
N GLY A 45 7.80 -11.46 7.57
CA GLY A 45 6.57 -12.18 7.93
C GLY A 45 6.85 -13.62 8.36
N ARG A 46 7.68 -14.36 7.62
CA ARG A 46 8.03 -15.76 7.94
C ARG A 46 8.85 -15.90 9.22
N GLY A 47 9.62 -14.86 9.58
CA GLY A 47 10.40 -14.80 10.82
C GLY A 47 9.53 -14.68 12.08
N GLN A 48 8.29 -14.19 11.96
CA GLN A 48 7.36 -14.06 13.08
C GLN A 48 6.62 -15.37 13.29
N ARG A 49 7.08 -16.17 14.27
CA ARG A 49 6.44 -17.44 14.66
C ARG A 49 5.94 -17.36 16.11
N PRO A 50 4.63 -17.56 16.36
CA PRO A 50 3.55 -17.79 15.38
C PRO A 50 3.24 -16.54 14.53
N PRO A 51 2.60 -16.68 13.36
CA PRO A 51 2.11 -15.54 12.59
C PRO A 51 1.23 -14.64 13.46
N ARG A 52 1.46 -13.34 13.40
CA ARG A 52 0.69 -12.34 14.16
C ARG A 52 -0.01 -11.40 13.21
N CYS A 53 -1.29 -11.21 13.46
CA CYS A 53 -2.06 -10.14 12.84
C CYS A 53 -2.16 -8.96 13.82
N HIS A 54 -2.34 -7.77 13.27
CA HIS A 54 -2.39 -6.50 13.98
C HIS A 54 -3.57 -5.67 13.49
N GLN A 55 -4.21 -4.99 14.45
CA GLN A 55 -5.12 -3.90 14.14
C GLN A 55 -4.27 -2.67 13.82
N VAL A 56 -4.39 -2.17 12.60
CA VAL A 56 -3.68 -0.99 12.12
C VAL A 56 -4.64 0.01 11.47
N PHE A 57 -4.18 1.24 11.37
CA PHE A 57 -4.95 2.38 10.88
C PHE A 57 -4.23 3.08 9.75
N ARG A 58 -4.98 3.55 8.76
CA ARG A 58 -4.44 4.30 7.61
C ARG A 58 -5.38 5.45 7.26
N GLY A 59 -4.88 6.67 7.42
CA GLY A 59 -5.52 7.88 6.93
C GLY A 59 -5.17 8.15 5.47
N VAL A 60 -6.12 8.71 4.72
CA VAL A 60 -5.93 9.18 3.36
C VAL A 60 -6.58 10.54 3.20
N HIS A 61 -5.80 11.53 2.78
CA HIS A 61 -6.27 12.86 2.42
C HIS A 61 -6.62 12.98 0.93
N GLY A 62 -7.68 13.70 0.62
CA GLY A 62 -8.07 14.07 -0.75
C GLY A 62 -8.73 12.96 -1.57
N LEU A 63 -9.00 11.78 -0.98
CA LEU A 63 -9.69 10.68 -1.64
C LEU A 63 -10.78 10.10 -0.73
N HIS A 64 -11.97 9.92 -1.29
CA HIS A 64 -13.12 9.28 -0.64
C HIS A 64 -13.41 7.92 -1.26
N PHE A 65 -12.97 6.84 -0.63
CA PHE A 65 -13.24 5.49 -1.11
C PHE A 65 -14.66 5.07 -0.74
N ARG A 66 -15.40 4.54 -1.72
CA ARG A 66 -16.74 3.99 -1.52
C ARG A 66 -16.75 2.54 -2.00
N PRO A 67 -16.77 1.54 -1.11
CA PRO A 67 -16.91 0.15 -1.52
C PRO A 67 -18.27 -0.08 -2.17
N ALA A 68 -18.39 -1.10 -3.03
CA ALA A 68 -19.64 -1.46 -3.68
C ALA A 68 -20.75 -1.87 -2.69
N GLY A 69 -20.37 -2.24 -1.47
CA GLY A 69 -21.26 -2.56 -0.36
C GLY A 69 -20.51 -3.27 0.76
N PRO A 70 -21.17 -3.57 1.90
CA PRO A 70 -20.62 -4.43 2.93
C PRO A 70 -20.18 -5.78 2.35
N GLY A 71 -19.02 -6.29 2.80
CA GLY A 71 -18.47 -7.55 2.31
C GLY A 71 -17.77 -7.48 0.94
N ALA A 72 -17.79 -6.33 0.26
CA ALA A 72 -17.04 -6.15 -0.99
C ALA A 72 -15.52 -6.30 -0.74
N THR A 73 -14.85 -7.05 -1.61
CA THR A 73 -13.39 -7.17 -1.57
C THR A 73 -12.74 -5.87 -2.04
N VAL A 74 -11.82 -5.34 -1.23
CA VAL A 74 -11.04 -4.14 -1.55
C VAL A 74 -9.58 -4.52 -1.70
N ARG A 75 -8.94 -4.07 -2.78
CA ARG A 75 -7.49 -4.18 -2.99
C ARG A 75 -6.90 -2.79 -3.19
N LEU A 76 -5.96 -2.40 -2.33
CA LEU A 76 -5.36 -1.06 -2.35
C LEU A 76 -4.43 -0.81 -3.55
N GLY A 77 -3.99 -1.88 -4.23
CA GLY A 77 -3.28 -1.79 -5.51
C GLY A 77 -1.81 -1.32 -5.44
N GLY A 78 -1.27 -1.10 -4.24
CA GLY A 78 0.14 -0.77 -4.00
C GLY A 78 0.56 -1.12 -2.57
N PHE A 79 1.79 -0.77 -2.19
CA PHE A 79 2.26 -0.96 -0.82
C PHE A 79 1.55 0.03 0.11
N ALA A 80 0.88 -0.49 1.12
CA ALA A 80 0.07 0.30 2.04
C ALA A 80 0.79 0.43 3.39
N SER A 81 1.35 1.61 3.65
CA SER A 81 1.80 1.97 5.00
C SER A 81 0.60 2.19 5.92
N ALA A 82 0.70 1.73 7.16
CA ALA A 82 -0.31 1.86 8.20
C ALA A 82 0.36 1.97 9.57
N SER A 83 -0.39 2.43 10.57
CA SER A 83 0.10 2.66 11.93
C SER A 83 -0.71 1.86 12.94
N LEU A 84 -0.05 1.31 13.97
CA LEU A 84 -0.71 0.76 15.15
C LEU A 84 -1.45 1.84 15.96
N LYS A 85 -1.03 3.10 15.83
CA LYS A 85 -1.60 4.25 16.55
C LYS A 85 -2.55 5.02 15.64
N ASN A 86 -3.83 5.07 16.02
CA ASN A 86 -4.87 5.83 15.32
C ASN A 86 -4.44 7.29 15.10
N VAL A 87 -4.00 7.98 16.16
CA VAL A 87 -3.57 9.39 16.09
C VAL A 87 -2.45 9.67 15.10
N ALA A 88 -1.54 8.70 14.89
CA ALA A 88 -0.48 8.85 13.90
C ALA A 88 -1.01 8.66 12.47
N ALA A 89 -2.03 7.83 12.27
CA ALA A 89 -2.66 7.64 10.97
C ALA A 89 -3.50 8.86 10.54
N GLN A 90 -4.14 9.56 11.49
CA GLN A 90 -4.93 10.77 11.23
C GLN A 90 -4.11 11.90 10.59
N GLN A 91 -2.81 11.96 10.90
CA GLN A 91 -1.89 12.93 10.27
C GLN A 91 -1.77 12.77 8.75
N PHE A 92 -2.17 11.62 8.20
CA PHE A 92 -2.16 11.34 6.76
C PHE A 92 -3.52 11.60 6.08
N GLY A 93 -4.52 12.05 6.85
CA GLY A 93 -5.85 12.45 6.39
C GLY A 93 -6.99 11.67 7.03
N GLU A 94 -8.17 12.28 7.03
CA GLU A 94 -9.39 11.72 7.61
C GLU A 94 -10.53 11.57 6.57
N ASP A 95 -10.31 12.01 5.32
CA ASP A 95 -11.30 11.95 4.24
C ASP A 95 -11.73 10.50 3.92
N THR A 96 -10.76 9.59 3.93
CA THR A 96 -11.00 8.17 4.14
C THR A 96 -10.08 7.67 5.24
N PHE A 97 -10.65 6.95 6.19
CA PHE A 97 -9.92 6.36 7.30
C PHE A 97 -10.16 4.85 7.37
N PHE A 98 -9.11 4.06 7.15
CA PHE A 98 -9.20 2.60 7.18
C PHE A 98 -8.81 2.06 8.55
N GLY A 99 -9.65 1.16 9.09
CA GLY A 99 -9.25 0.16 10.08
C GLY A 99 -8.96 -1.16 9.36
N ILE A 100 -7.77 -1.71 9.55
CA ILE A 100 -7.30 -2.90 8.84
C ILE A 100 -6.83 -3.92 9.87
N TRP A 101 -7.29 -5.16 9.73
CA TRP A 101 -6.74 -6.31 10.44
C TRP A 101 -5.85 -7.09 9.45
N THR A 102 -4.53 -7.09 9.68
CA THR A 102 -3.54 -7.68 8.75
C THR A 102 -2.43 -8.41 9.46
#